data_AF-A0A6V7LG62-F1
#
_entry.id   AF-A0A6V7LG62-F1
#
_cell.length_a   1.000
_cell.length_b   1.000
_cell.length_c   1.000
_cell.angle_alpha   90.00
_cell.angle_beta   90.00
_cell.angle_gamma   90.00
#
_symmetry.space_group_name_H-M   'P 1'
#
loop_
_entity.id
_entity.type
_entity.pdbx_description
1 polymer ?
#
loop_
_entity_poly.entity_id
_entity_poly.type
_entity_poly.pdbx_seq_one_letter_code
_entity_poly.pdbx_strand_id
1 'polypeptide(L)' 'NLINWKKPLLQQVASLEERYWEWVNLPVNRPIRLFESDLLEILTITPWYIVPTVWIPICIYFLCLGVSTDITGPL' A
#
# COMPACT_ATOMS: atom_id res chain seq x y z
N ASN A 1 3.32 -10.68 25.83
CA ASN A 1 3.36 -10.41 24.38
C ASN A 1 1.95 -10.42 23.83
N LEU A 2 1.49 -9.34 23.19
CA LEU A 2 0.13 -9.18 22.66
C LEU A 2 -0.14 -10.04 21.41
N ILE A 3 0.90 -10.24 20.59
CA ILE A 3 0.83 -10.98 19.32
C ILE A 3 2.10 -11.81 19.08
N ASN A 4 2.01 -12.78 18.18
CA ASN A 4 3.12 -13.59 17.70
C ASN A 4 3.61 -13.08 16.34
N TRP A 5 4.79 -12.49 16.34
CA TRP A 5 5.45 -11.93 15.16
C TRP A 5 6.00 -12.95 14.16
N LYS A 6 6.00 -14.25 14.49
CA LYS A 6 6.35 -15.33 13.55
C LYS A 6 5.13 -15.84 12.77
N LYS A 7 3.94 -15.33 13.07
CA LYS A 7 2.68 -15.72 12.42
C LYS A 7 2.06 -14.52 11.68
N PRO A 8 1.22 -14.76 10.66
CA PRO A 8 0.49 -13.72 9.94
C PRO A 8 -0.32 -12.84 10.90
N LEU A 9 -0.27 -11.52 10.71
CA LEU A 9 -0.87 -10.57 11.63
C LEU A 9 -2.37 -10.42 11.47
N LEU A 10 -2.90 -10.52 10.24
CA LEU A 10 -4.30 -10.15 9.97
C LEU A 10 -5.30 -10.88 10.88
N GLN A 11 -5.13 -12.20 11.04
CA GLN A 11 -5.99 -13.01 11.89
C GLN A 11 -5.78 -12.71 13.39
N GLN A 12 -4.54 -12.42 13.80
CA GLN A 12 -4.23 -12.12 15.20
C GLN A 12 -4.84 -10.79 15.62
N VAL A 13 -4.76 -9.78 14.75
CA VAL A 13 -5.29 -8.45 15.00
C VAL A 13 -6.81 -8.47 15.11
N ALA A 14 -7.48 -9.29 14.30
CA ALA A 14 -8.94 -9.49 14.41
C ALA A 14 -9.38 -10.04 15.78
N SER A 15 -8.50 -10.77 16.48
CA SER A 15 -8.78 -11.36 17.81
C SER A 15 -8.36 -10.48 18.99
N LEU A 16 -7.80 -9.28 18.77
CA LEU A 16 -7.30 -8.43 19.85
C LEU A 16 -8.39 -7.69 20.63
N GLU A 17 -9.57 -7.48 20.03
CA GLU A 17 -10.71 -6.78 20.64
C GLU A 17 -10.28 -5.48 21.35
N GLU A 18 -10.55 -5.34 22.66
CA GLU A 18 -10.22 -4.18 23.49
C GLU A 18 -8.72 -3.85 23.52
N ARG A 19 -7.85 -4.85 23.30
CA ARG A 19 -6.39 -4.70 23.34
C ARG A 19 -5.81 -4.17 22.02
N TYR A 20 -6.65 -4.01 20.98
CA TYR A 20 -6.24 -3.46 19.69
C TYR A 20 -5.64 -2.06 19.84
N TRP A 21 -6.28 -1.21 20.66
CA TRP A 21 -5.90 0.20 20.80
C TRP A 21 -4.54 0.37 21.47
N GLU A 22 -4.26 -0.45 22.49
CA GLU A 22 -2.93 -0.50 23.12
C GLU A 22 -1.88 -1.02 22.11
N TRP A 23 -2.21 -2.09 21.39
CA TRP A 23 -1.29 -2.73 20.46
C TRP A 23 -0.89 -1.84 19.26
N VAL A 24 -1.85 -1.16 18.63
CA VAL A 24 -1.62 -0.41 17.39
C VAL A 24 -0.66 0.78 17.57
N ASN A 25 -0.58 1.32 18.80
CA ASN A 25 0.29 2.44 19.14
C ASN A 25 1.70 2.01 19.58
N LEU A 26 1.96 0.71 19.70
CA LEU A 26 3.29 0.24 20.08
C LEU A 26 4.30 0.51 18.96
N PRO A 27 5.48 1.09 19.27
CA PRO A 27 6.52 1.29 18.28
C PRO A 27 7.09 -0.06 17.86
N VAL A 28 7.00 -0.36 16.56
CA VAL A 28 7.45 -1.63 15.97
C VAL A 28 8.29 -1.33 14.74
N ASN A 29 9.57 -1.69 14.79
CA ASN A 29 10.48 -1.55 13.65
C ASN A 29 11.08 -2.91 13.28
N ARG A 30 10.34 -3.70 12.50
CA ARG A 30 10.74 -5.04 12.06
C ARG A 30 9.96 -5.43 10.79
N PRO A 31 10.47 -6.39 9.99
CA PRO A 31 9.66 -7.00 8.95
C PRO A 31 8.44 -7.70 9.59
N ILE A 32 7.27 -7.37 9.07
CA ILE A 32 5.98 -7.93 9.47
C ILE A 32 5.37 -8.68 8.29
N ARG A 33 4.67 -9.77 8.58
CA ARG A 33 3.92 -10.53 7.59
C ARG A 33 2.42 -10.39 7.87
N LEU A 34 1.64 -9.90 6.91
CA LEU A 34 0.22 -9.65 7.13
C LEU A 34 -0.62 -10.90 6.84
N PHE A 35 -0.33 -11.59 5.74
CA PHE A 35 -1.08 -12.73 5.21
C PHE A 35 -0.29 -14.04 5.30
N GLU A 36 -1.02 -15.15 5.41
CA GLU A 36 -0.42 -16.49 5.27
C GLU A 36 -0.07 -16.81 3.82
N SER A 37 -0.89 -16.35 2.86
CA SER A 37 -0.65 -16.55 1.43
C SER A 37 0.44 -15.62 0.90
N ASP A 38 1.43 -16.17 0.20
CA ASP A 38 2.52 -15.39 -0.42
C ASP A 38 2.01 -14.42 -1.49
N LEU A 39 0.97 -14.80 -2.24
CA LEU A 39 0.39 -13.95 -3.28
C LEU A 39 -0.25 -12.69 -2.69
N LEU A 40 -1.01 -12.86 -1.60
CA LEU A 40 -1.63 -11.74 -0.90
C LEU A 40 -0.57 -10.88 -0.20
N GLU A 41 0.49 -11.50 0.33
CA GLU A 41 1.57 -10.78 0.98
C GLU A 41 2.29 -9.84 0.01
N ILE A 42 2.57 -10.28 -1.23
CA ILE A 42 3.20 -9.46 -2.26
C ILE A 42 2.40 -8.18 -2.52
N LEU A 43 1.06 -8.24 -2.48
CA LEU A 43 0.21 -7.07 -2.69
C LEU A 43 0.28 -6.02 -1.56
N THR A 44 0.81 -6.40 -0.39
CA THR A 44 0.97 -5.47 0.75
C THR A 44 2.32 -4.77 0.78
N ILE A 45 3.30 -5.29 0.04
CA ILE A 45 4.64 -4.75 -0.01
C ILE A 45 4.70 -3.76 -1.18
N THR A 46 4.63 -2.47 -0.88
CA THR A 46 4.71 -1.39 -1.87
C THR A 46 6.03 -0.62 -1.71
N PRO A 47 7.08 -0.95 -2.48
CA PRO A 47 8.31 -0.17 -2.49
C PRO A 47 8.05 1.30 -2.88
N TRP A 48 8.86 2.20 -2.33
CA TRP A 48 8.70 3.65 -2.53
C TRP A 48 8.69 4.07 -4.01
N TYR A 49 9.43 3.36 -4.87
CA TYR A 49 9.55 3.67 -6.29
C TYR A 49 8.33 3.24 -7.12
N ILE A 50 7.43 2.40 -6.59
CA ILE A 50 6.20 2.00 -7.31
C ILE A 50 5.31 3.22 -7.58
N VAL A 51 5.21 4.13 -6.61
CA VAL A 51 4.40 5.35 -6.73
C VAL A 51 4.85 6.20 -7.94
N PRO A 52 6.11 6.69 -8.03
CA PRO A 52 6.52 7.47 -9.19
C PRO A 52 6.49 6.67 -10.49
N THR A 53 6.81 5.37 -10.47
CA THR A 53 6.82 4.53 -11.68
C THR A 53 5.42 4.40 -12.32
N VAL A 54 4.36 4.31 -11.51
CA VAL A 54 2.98 4.21 -12.00
C VAL A 54 2.42 5.59 -12.34
N TRP A 55 2.56 6.56 -11.44
CA TRP A 55 1.84 7.84 -11.58
C TRP A 55 2.49 8.81 -12.56
N ILE A 56 3.82 8.83 -12.71
CA ILE A 56 4.49 9.76 -13.62
C ILE A 56 4.08 9.52 -15.08
N PRO A 57 4.11 8.29 -15.64
CA PRO A 57 3.67 8.04 -17.01
C PRO A 57 2.19 8.38 -17.23
N ILE A 58 1.33 8.12 -16.24
CA ILE A 58 -0.10 8.46 -16.29
C ILE A 58 -0.28 9.98 -16.37
N CYS A 59 0.41 10.75 -15.52
CA CYS A 59 0.39 12.20 -15.56
C CYS A 59 0.89 12.73 -16.91
N ILE A 60 2.02 12.22 -17.42
CA ILE A 60 2.58 12.61 -18.72
C ILE A 60 1.57 12.32 -19.83
N TYR A 61 0.96 11.14 -19.83
CA TYR A 61 -0.04 10.76 -20.83
C TYR A 61 -1.23 11.72 -20.83
N PHE A 62 -1.79 12.04 -19.66
CA PHE A 62 -2.90 12.99 -19.56
C PHE A 62 -2.51 14.42 -19.95
N LEU A 63 -1.28 14.86 -19.63
CA LEU A 63 -0.76 16.16 -20.06
C LEU A 63 -0.63 16.23 -21.58
N CYS A 64 -0.02 15.22 -22.20
CA CYS A 64 0.13 15.15 -23.65
C CYS A 64 -1.22 15.08 -24.37
N LEU A 65 -2.17 14.32 -23.83
CA LEU A 65 -3.53 14.23 -24.36
C LEU A 65 -4.21 15.61 -24.33
N GLY A 66 -4.16 16.30 -23.18
CA GLY A 66 -4.74 17.65 -23.02
C GLY A 66 -4.13 18.68 -23.98
N VAL A 67 -2.80 18.68 -24.14
CA VAL A 67 -2.11 19.57 -25.09
C VAL A 67 -2.52 19.26 -26.54
N SER A 68 -2.64 17.98 -26.89
CA SER A 68 -3.02 17.58 -28.25
C SER A 68 -4.46 17.99 -28.58
N THR A 69 -5.38 17.92 -27.60
CA THR A 69 -6.76 18.37 -27.78
C THR A 69 -6.87 19.89 -27.94
N ASP A 70 -6.01 20.67 -27.28
CA ASP A 70 -5.97 22.13 -27.42
C ASP A 70 -5.47 22.56 -28.81
N ILE A 71 -4.39 21.94 -29.29
CA ILE A 71 -3.82 22.23 -30.63
C ILE A 71 -4.76 21.81 -31.77
N THR A 72 -5.58 20.78 -31.57
CA THR A 72 -6.49 20.23 -32.61
C THR A 72 -7.90 20.84 -32.56
N GLY A 73 -8.19 21.70 -31.57
CA GLY A 73 -9.46 22.43 -31.49
C GLY A 73 -9.63 23.44 -32.64
N PRO A 74 -10.86 23.67 -33.14
CA PRO A 74 -11.08 24.64 -34.22
C PRO A 74 -10.88 26.06 -33.70
N LEU A 75 -10.11 26.87 -34.44
CA LEU A 75 -10.15 28.34 -34.37
C LEU A 75 -11.52 28.86 -34.84
#